data_AF-A0A1R1XG32-F1
#
_entry.id   AF-A0A1R1XG32-F1
#
_cell.length_a   1.000
_cell.length_b   1.000
_cell.length_c   1.000
_cell.angle_alpha   90.00
_cell.angle_beta   90.00
_cell.angle_gamma   90.00
#
_symmetry.space_group_name_H-M   'P 1'
#
loop_
_entity.id
_entity.type
_entity.pdbx_description
1 polymer ?
#
loop_
_entity_poly.entity_id
_entity_poly.type
_entity_poly.pdbx_seq_one_letter_code
_entity_poly.pdbx_strand_id
1 'polypeptide(L)'
;MTITQAIRSCSPSCFYNLDRIEKSRLCKRFVDFGKKISNRNTKCIVKYTLFNSRLGRSIGNDIFSLSNDKMKNIINNISKLHSSLSTGRYQKSTILSLVASEFSPSQLSSFGFEFSRTQFNTAKQKANKDKFTLDDYQRHIPKS
;
A
#
# COMPACT_ATOMS: atom_id res chain seq x y z
N MET A 1 26.22 22.38 -32.51
CA MET A 1 26.68 21.61 -31.34
C MET A 1 25.52 20.71 -30.90
N THR A 2 25.62 19.43 -31.22
CA THR A 2 24.53 18.45 -31.18
C THR A 2 24.34 17.98 -29.74
N ILE A 3 23.10 18.00 -29.23
CA ILE A 3 22.69 17.59 -27.86
C ILE A 3 23.22 16.18 -27.50
N THR A 4 23.53 15.36 -28.51
CA THR A 4 24.11 14.02 -28.42
C THR A 4 25.52 13.95 -27.81
N GLN A 5 26.33 15.01 -27.85
CA GLN A 5 27.71 14.95 -27.30
C GLN A 5 27.79 15.14 -25.78
N ALA A 6 26.80 15.77 -25.15
CA ALA A 6 26.82 16.05 -23.71
C ALA A 6 26.52 14.83 -22.83
N ILE A 7 26.03 13.73 -23.41
CA ILE A 7 25.66 12.51 -22.67
C ILE A 7 26.87 11.56 -22.53
N ARG A 8 27.93 11.74 -23.31
CA ARG A 8 29.07 10.80 -23.37
C ARG A 8 30.17 11.01 -22.31
N SER A 9 30.14 12.09 -21.53
CA SER A 9 31.24 12.41 -20.58
C SER A 9 30.92 12.20 -19.11
N CYS A 10 29.69 11.81 -18.75
CA CYS A 10 29.36 11.40 -17.39
C CYS A 10 28.91 9.96 -17.44
N SER A 11 29.77 9.02 -17.05
CA SER A 11 29.27 7.76 -16.50
C SER A 11 28.35 8.17 -15.35
N PRO A 12 27.03 8.00 -15.44
CA PRO A 12 26.15 8.42 -14.37
C PRO A 12 26.49 7.48 -13.22
N SER A 13 27.15 7.99 -12.18
CA SER A 13 27.10 7.31 -10.90
C SER A 13 25.63 7.02 -10.63
N CYS A 14 25.32 5.73 -10.44
CA CYS A 14 23.95 5.29 -10.17
C CYS A 14 23.38 6.19 -9.09
N PHE A 15 22.13 6.67 -9.25
CA PHE A 15 21.51 7.61 -8.30
C PHE A 15 21.69 7.16 -6.84
N TYR A 16 21.69 5.85 -6.59
CA TYR A 16 21.93 5.25 -5.29
C TYR A 16 23.29 5.58 -4.67
N ASN A 17 24.34 5.69 -5.47
CA ASN A 17 25.72 5.90 -5.03
C ASN A 17 26.05 7.37 -4.76
N LEU A 18 25.17 8.30 -5.14
CA LEU A 18 25.32 9.72 -4.86
C LEU A 18 25.16 10.03 -3.36
N ASP A 19 25.86 11.06 -2.88
CA ASP A 19 25.64 11.56 -1.53
C ASP A 19 24.27 12.25 -1.41
N ARG A 20 23.86 12.58 -0.18
CA ARG A 20 22.55 13.21 0.08
C ARG A 20 22.40 14.57 -0.62
N ILE A 21 23.48 15.35 -0.69
CA ILE A 21 23.48 16.71 -1.27
C ILE A 21 23.37 16.63 -2.79
N GLU A 22 24.12 15.73 -3.42
CA GLU A 22 24.11 15.45 -4.85
C GLU A 22 22.75 14.93 -5.30
N LYS A 23 22.15 13.99 -4.55
CA LYS A 23 20.78 13.52 -4.78
C LYS A 23 19.79 14.69 -4.78
N SER A 24 19.88 15.56 -3.78
CA SER A 24 19.01 16.73 -3.66
C SER A 24 19.18 17.71 -4.83
N ARG A 25 20.43 18.01 -5.21
CA ARG A 25 20.75 18.87 -6.36
C ARG A 25 20.22 18.30 -7.67
N LEU A 26 20.35 16.99 -7.88
CA LEU A 26 19.85 16.32 -9.08
C LEU A 26 18.32 16.35 -9.12
N CYS A 27 17.63 16.05 -8.01
CA CYS A 27 16.18 16.15 -7.91
C CYS A 27 15.69 17.57 -8.19
N LYS A 28 16.38 18.61 -7.68
CA LYS A 28 16.05 20.01 -7.97
C LYS A 28 16.14 20.31 -9.46
N ARG A 29 17.25 19.90 -10.11
CA ARG A 29 17.41 20.05 -11.57
C ARG A 29 16.30 19.35 -12.33
N PHE A 30 15.93 18.13 -11.94
CA PHE A 30 14.82 17.39 -12.56
C PHE A 30 13.49 18.14 -12.46
N VAL A 31 13.16 18.69 -11.27
CA VAL A 31 11.95 19.49 -11.06
C VAL A 31 11.98 20.77 -11.89
N ASP A 32 13.12 21.47 -11.95
CA ASP A 32 13.26 22.69 -12.72
C ASP A 32 13.11 22.45 -14.23
N PHE A 33 13.67 21.33 -14.73
CA PHE A 33 13.41 20.87 -16.10
C PHE A 33 11.93 20.57 -16.30
N GLY A 34 11.31 19.82 -15.38
CA GLY A 34 9.88 19.53 -15.38
C GLY A 34 9.03 20.79 -15.48
N LYS A 35 9.35 21.84 -14.73
CA LYS A 35 8.66 23.15 -14.81
C LYS A 35 8.82 23.81 -16.18
N LYS A 36 10.01 23.76 -16.79
CA LYS A 36 10.25 24.32 -18.12
C LYS A 36 9.41 23.63 -19.20
N ILE A 37 9.38 22.29 -19.20
CA ILE A 37 8.67 21.52 -20.24
C ILE A 37 7.14 21.50 -20.03
N SER A 38 6.67 21.64 -18.80
CA SER A 38 5.24 21.60 -18.47
C SER A 38 4.54 22.95 -18.46
N ASN A 39 5.23 24.02 -18.86
CA ASN A 39 4.75 25.39 -18.66
C ASN A 39 4.30 25.63 -17.20
N ARG A 40 5.19 25.31 -16.25
CA ARG A 40 4.98 25.35 -14.79
C ARG A 40 4.00 24.33 -14.20
N ASN A 41 3.32 23.49 -14.99
CA ASN A 41 2.44 22.44 -14.49
C ASN A 41 3.13 21.07 -14.37
N THR A 42 4.14 20.99 -13.50
CA THR A 42 4.97 19.79 -13.35
C THR A 42 4.17 18.56 -12.92
N LYS A 43 3.10 18.77 -12.14
CA LYS A 43 2.21 17.71 -11.64
C LYS A 43 1.54 16.95 -12.79
N CYS A 44 1.06 17.66 -13.82
CA CYS A 44 0.43 17.03 -14.98
C CYS A 44 1.41 16.19 -15.79
N ILE A 45 2.64 16.66 -16.00
CA ILE A 45 3.67 15.87 -16.69
C ILE A 45 4.03 14.63 -15.89
N VAL A 46 4.29 14.75 -14.58
CA VAL A 46 4.61 13.58 -13.74
C VAL A 46 3.46 12.57 -13.75
N LYS A 47 2.21 13.04 -13.64
CA LYS A 47 1.04 12.17 -13.73
C LYS A 47 0.95 11.49 -15.11
N TYR A 48 1.13 12.23 -16.20
CA TYR A 48 1.10 11.64 -17.53
C TYR A 48 2.20 10.60 -17.72
N THR A 49 3.44 10.91 -17.31
CA THR A 49 4.57 10.00 -17.42
C THR A 49 4.30 8.72 -16.62
N LEU A 50 3.91 8.81 -15.35
CA LEU A 50 3.73 7.63 -14.50
C LEU A 50 2.52 6.76 -14.86
N PHE A 51 1.42 7.35 -15.34
CA PHE A 51 0.14 6.63 -15.48
C PHE A 51 -0.27 6.40 -16.94
N ASN A 52 0.08 7.33 -17.83
CA ASN A 52 -0.47 7.35 -19.19
C ASN A 52 0.58 7.06 -20.28
N SER A 53 1.87 7.29 -20.00
CA SER A 53 2.93 7.00 -20.97
C SER A 53 3.23 5.50 -21.05
N ARG A 54 3.53 5.00 -22.25
CA ARG A 54 3.86 3.57 -22.47
C ARG A 54 5.06 3.12 -21.64
N LEU A 55 6.08 3.96 -21.52
CA LEU A 55 7.31 3.68 -20.77
C LEU A 55 7.10 3.79 -19.25
N GLY A 56 6.39 4.83 -18.81
CA GLY A 56 6.21 5.08 -17.38
C GLY A 56 5.09 4.27 -16.75
N ARG A 57 4.21 3.60 -17.53
CA ARG A 57 3.23 2.65 -16.98
C ARG A 57 3.89 1.47 -16.25
N SER A 58 5.03 0.96 -16.75
CA SER A 58 5.81 -0.07 -16.03
C SER A 58 6.32 0.48 -14.71
N ILE A 59 6.97 1.65 -14.74
CA ILE A 59 7.53 2.30 -13.55
C ILE A 59 6.43 2.64 -12.54
N GLY A 60 5.28 3.13 -13.03
CA GLY A 60 4.10 3.38 -12.23
C GLY A 60 3.67 2.10 -11.53
N ASN A 61 3.45 1.02 -12.28
CA ASN A 61 3.07 -0.28 -11.73
C ASN A 61 4.07 -0.79 -10.68
N ASP A 62 5.38 -0.63 -10.90
CA ASP A 62 6.43 -1.02 -9.95
C ASP A 62 6.41 -0.14 -8.68
N ILE A 63 6.15 1.16 -8.80
CA ILE A 63 5.99 2.07 -7.66
C ILE A 63 4.73 1.70 -6.85
N PHE A 64 3.62 1.37 -7.53
CA PHE A 64 2.41 0.90 -6.88
C PHE A 64 2.63 -0.45 -6.20
N SER A 65 3.36 -1.38 -6.83
CA SER A 65 3.68 -2.68 -6.23
C SER A 65 4.51 -2.50 -4.95
N LEU A 66 5.48 -1.58 -4.94
CA LEU A 66 6.27 -1.26 -3.74
C LEU A 66 5.42 -0.69 -2.60
N SER A 67 4.42 0.15 -2.92
CA SER A 67 3.46 0.63 -1.91
C SER A 67 2.56 -0.51 -1.40
N ASN A 68 2.20 -1.43 -2.29
CA ASN A 68 1.42 -2.61 -1.97
C ASN A 68 2.21 -3.58 -1.09
N ASP A 69 3.54 -3.64 -1.15
CA ASP A 69 4.34 -4.55 -0.32
C ASP A 69 4.23 -4.24 1.18
N LYS A 70 4.25 -2.96 1.56
CA LYS A 70 4.02 -2.56 2.96
C LYS A 70 2.62 -2.93 3.42
N MET A 71 1.62 -2.64 2.59
CA MET A 71 0.23 -2.97 2.88
C MET A 71 0.04 -4.50 2.99
N LYS A 72 0.64 -5.27 2.08
CA LYS A 72 0.62 -6.74 2.06
C LYS A 72 1.32 -7.32 3.29
N ASN A 73 2.42 -6.72 3.75
CA ASN A 73 3.08 -7.13 4.98
C ASN A 73 2.21 -6.89 6.22
N ILE A 74 1.53 -5.75 6.29
CA ILE A 74 0.57 -5.46 7.37
C ILE A 74 -0.56 -6.49 7.35
N ILE A 75 -1.17 -6.73 6.18
CA ILE A 75 -2.25 -7.71 6.03
C ILE A 75 -1.78 -9.11 6.39
N ASN A 76 -0.58 -9.52 5.99
CA ASN A 76 0.02 -10.80 6.36
C ASN A 76 0.24 -10.92 7.87
N ASN A 77 0.63 -9.85 8.55
CA ASN A 77 0.78 -9.86 10.01
C ASN A 77 -0.58 -10.00 10.71
N ILE A 78 -1.62 -9.31 10.21
CA ILE A 78 -3.00 -9.47 10.68
C ILE A 78 -3.51 -10.90 10.43
N SER A 79 -3.19 -11.48 9.28
CA SER A 79 -3.51 -12.87 8.92
C SER A 79 -2.87 -13.86 9.91
N LYS A 80 -1.57 -13.70 10.21
CA LYS A 80 -0.87 -14.49 11.23
C LYS A 80 -1.52 -14.36 12.62
N LEU A 81 -1.89 -13.14 13.03
CA LEU A 81 -2.58 -12.90 14.29
C LEU A 81 -3.98 -13.54 14.32
N HIS A 82 -4.71 -13.47 13.21
CA HIS A 82 -6.00 -14.12 13.07
C HIS A 82 -5.87 -15.65 13.22
N SER A 83 -4.86 -16.25 12.59
CA SER A 83 -4.64 -17.71 12.61
C SER A 83 -4.06 -18.23 13.92
N SER A 84 -3.28 -17.43 14.67
CA SER A 84 -2.72 -17.85 15.96
C SER A 84 -3.75 -18.01 17.09
N LEU A 85 -4.94 -17.42 16.93
CA LEU A 85 -6.02 -17.58 17.89
C LEU A 85 -6.65 -18.98 17.74
N SER A 86 -6.53 -19.84 18.75
CA SER A 86 -7.08 -21.21 18.69
C SER A 86 -8.56 -21.28 19.14
N THR A 87 -9.01 -20.38 20.01
CA THR A 87 -10.29 -20.54 20.75
C THR A 87 -11.17 -19.29 20.82
N GLY A 88 -10.65 -18.09 20.52
CA GLY A 88 -11.41 -16.83 20.57
C GLY A 88 -12.26 -16.56 19.33
N ARG A 89 -13.44 -17.17 19.18
CA ARG A 89 -14.36 -16.93 18.03
C ARG A 89 -14.68 -15.44 17.84
N TYR A 90 -14.91 -14.71 18.93
CA TYR A 90 -15.20 -13.27 18.88
C TYR A 90 -13.98 -12.45 18.49
N GLN A 91 -12.82 -12.73 19.10
CA GLN A 91 -11.55 -12.08 18.79
C GLN A 91 -11.15 -12.27 17.32
N LYS A 92 -11.31 -13.49 16.78
CA LYS A 92 -11.10 -13.78 15.35
C LYS A 92 -11.95 -12.90 14.45
N SER A 93 -13.26 -12.80 14.73
CA SER A 93 -14.16 -11.96 13.94
C SER A 93 -13.84 -10.46 14.04
N THR A 94 -13.34 -10.00 15.20
CA THR A 94 -12.89 -8.62 15.40
C THR A 94 -11.59 -8.34 14.63
N ILE A 95 -10.62 -9.25 14.64
CA ILE A 95 -9.38 -9.08 13.86
C ILE A 95 -9.66 -9.15 12.36
N LEU A 96 -10.53 -10.06 11.93
CA LEU A 96 -10.98 -10.13 10.54
C LEU A 96 -11.70 -8.82 10.12
N SER A 97 -12.39 -8.15 11.04
CA SER A 97 -13.09 -6.89 10.73
C SER A 97 -12.15 -5.75 10.35
N LEU A 98 -10.88 -5.79 10.78
CA LEU A 98 -9.86 -4.79 10.41
C LEU A 98 -9.58 -4.76 8.90
N VAL A 99 -9.85 -5.85 8.19
CA VAL A 99 -9.57 -5.99 6.75
C VAL A 99 -10.81 -6.30 5.92
N ALA A 100 -11.96 -6.60 6.54
CA ALA A 100 -13.17 -7.03 5.84
C ALA A 100 -13.95 -5.91 5.12
N SER A 101 -13.68 -4.63 5.44
CA SER A 101 -14.25 -3.49 4.70
C SER A 101 -13.54 -3.28 3.36
N GLU A 102 -12.22 -3.44 3.34
CA GLU A 102 -11.36 -3.07 2.21
C GLU A 102 -11.20 -4.18 1.18
N PHE A 103 -11.31 -5.45 1.60
CA PHE A 103 -10.98 -6.60 0.75
C PHE A 103 -12.16 -7.55 0.58
N SER A 104 -12.23 -8.15 -0.61
CA SER A 104 -13.18 -9.22 -0.90
C SER A 104 -12.78 -10.52 -0.18
N PRO A 105 -13.73 -11.47 -0.01
CA PRO A 105 -13.41 -12.78 0.56
C PRO A 105 -12.27 -13.51 -0.18
N SER A 106 -12.26 -13.46 -1.52
CA SER A 106 -11.23 -14.14 -2.32
C SER A 106 -9.84 -13.52 -2.13
N GLN A 107 -9.77 -12.20 -1.98
CA GLN A 107 -8.51 -11.51 -1.67
C GLN A 107 -8.01 -11.89 -0.28
N LEU A 108 -8.86 -11.90 0.74
CA LEU A 108 -8.47 -12.30 2.09
C LEU A 108 -8.00 -13.75 2.16
N SER A 109 -8.65 -14.67 1.46
CA SER A 109 -8.16 -16.05 1.35
C SER A 109 -6.78 -16.12 0.70
N SER A 110 -6.50 -15.29 -0.32
CA SER A 110 -5.16 -15.22 -0.94
C SER A 110 -4.07 -14.67 0.02
N PHE A 111 -4.46 -13.92 1.05
CA PHE A 111 -3.59 -13.46 2.12
C PHE A 111 -3.47 -14.45 3.30
N GLY A 112 -4.06 -15.64 3.19
CA GLY A 112 -3.95 -16.71 4.19
C GLY A 112 -4.96 -16.64 5.33
N PHE A 113 -6.03 -15.84 5.19
CA PHE A 113 -7.12 -15.83 6.17
C PHE A 113 -8.04 -17.04 5.97
N GLU A 114 -8.32 -17.75 7.06
CA GLU A 114 -9.28 -18.85 7.09
C GLU A 114 -10.55 -18.44 7.86
N PHE A 115 -11.69 -18.41 7.18
CA PHE A 115 -12.96 -18.03 7.80
C PHE A 115 -14.14 -18.68 7.07
N SER A 116 -15.25 -18.84 7.79
CA SER A 116 -16.53 -19.18 7.19
C SER A 116 -17.21 -17.93 6.60
N ARG A 117 -18.20 -18.16 5.73
CA ARG A 117 -19.03 -17.08 5.17
C ARG A 117 -19.76 -16.27 6.27
N THR A 118 -20.20 -16.93 7.33
CA THR A 118 -20.86 -16.28 8.48
C THR A 118 -19.90 -15.42 9.29
N GLN A 119 -18.66 -15.88 9.49
CA GLN A 119 -17.61 -15.11 10.15
C GLN A 119 -17.25 -13.85 9.35
N PHE A 120 -17.10 -13.97 8.03
CA PHE A 120 -16.85 -12.82 7.15
C PHE A 120 -17.97 -11.79 7.22
N ASN A 121 -19.23 -12.22 7.10
CA ASN A 121 -20.37 -11.31 7.17
C ASN A 121 -20.44 -10.58 8.53
N THR A 122 -20.15 -11.31 9.62
CA THR A 122 -20.10 -10.73 10.98
C THR A 122 -18.97 -9.70 11.10
N ALA A 123 -17.78 -10.04 10.60
CA ALA A 123 -16.63 -9.13 10.57
C ALA A 123 -16.93 -7.86 9.76
N LYS A 124 -17.56 -8.00 8.60
CA LYS A 124 -17.97 -6.86 7.76
C LYS A 124 -19.00 -5.98 8.46
N GLN A 125 -19.97 -6.57 9.14
CA GLN A 125 -20.93 -5.80 9.96
C GLN A 125 -20.28 -5.08 11.14
N LYS A 126 -19.25 -5.67 11.77
CA LYS A 126 -18.48 -5.02 12.83
C LYS A 126 -17.69 -3.83 12.31
N ALA A 127 -17.02 -4.00 11.16
CA ALA A 127 -16.29 -2.94 10.48
C ALA A 127 -17.21 -1.76 10.14
N ASN A 128 -18.38 -2.03 9.57
CA ASN A 128 -19.37 -0.98 9.25
C ASN A 128 -19.94 -0.25 10.48
N LYS A 129 -19.76 -0.79 11.68
CA LYS A 129 -20.21 -0.20 12.95
C LYS A 129 -19.05 0.40 13.76
N ASP A 130 -17.83 0.42 13.21
CA ASP A 130 -16.59 0.79 13.88
C ASP A 130 -16.37 0.08 15.23
N LYS A 131 -16.83 -1.18 15.33
CA LYS A 131 -16.73 -1.99 16.54
C LYS A 131 -15.52 -2.93 16.49
N PHE A 132 -14.36 -2.40 16.88
CA PHE A 132 -13.09 -3.14 16.91
C PHE A 132 -12.68 -3.64 18.31
N THR A 133 -13.62 -3.69 19.25
CA THR A 133 -13.34 -4.09 20.64
C THR A 133 -13.08 -5.60 20.74
N LEU A 134 -12.04 -5.96 21.51
CA LEU A 134 -11.70 -7.34 21.83
C LEU A 134 -12.41 -7.85 23.10
N ASP A 135 -12.92 -6.93 23.93
CA ASP A 135 -13.67 -7.27 25.13
C ASP A 135 -15.03 -7.87 24.77
N ASP A 136 -15.34 -8.99 25.43
CA ASP A 136 -16.53 -9.77 25.17
C ASP A 136 -17.80 -9.06 25.62
N TYR A 137 -18.88 -9.37 24.90
CA TYR A 137 -20.22 -9.33 25.44
C TYR A 137 -20.30 -10.33 26.61
N GLN A 138 -20.26 -9.84 27.85
CA GLN A 138 -20.60 -10.65 29.01
C GLN A 138 -22.09 -11.03 28.89
N ARG A 139 -22.39 -12.32 28.75
CA ARG A 139 -23.76 -12.78 28.97
C ARG A 139 -24.08 -12.50 30.44
N HIS A 140 -24.94 -11.53 30.70
CA HIS A 140 -25.59 -11.42 31.99
C HIS A 140 -26.43 -12.69 32.20
N ILE A 141 -25.92 -13.61 33.01
CA ILE A 141 -26.70 -14.71 33.57
C ILE A 141 -27.42 -14.11 34.80
N PRO A 142 -28.77 -14.06 34.83
CA PRO A 142 -29.48 -13.64 36.03
C PRO A 142 -29.09 -14.55 37.20
N LYS A 143 -28.80 -13.97 38.37
CA LYS A 143 -28.60 -14.77 39.58
C LYS A 143 -29.96 -15.36 39.98
N SER A 144 -30.01 -16.68 40.16
CA SER A 144 -31.17 -17.41 40.71
C SER A 144 -31.50 -16.98 42.13
#